data_AF-A0A6G6XBH7-F1
#
_entry.id   AF-A0A6G6XBH7-F1
#
_cell.length_a   1.000
_cell.length_b   1.000
_cell.length_c   1.000
_cell.angle_alpha   90.00
_cell.angle_beta   90.00
_cell.angle_gamma   90.00
#
_symmetry.space_group_name_H-M   'P 1'
#
loop_
_entity.id
_entity.type
_entity.pdbx_description
1 polymer ?
#
loop_
_entity_poly.entity_id
_entity_poly.type
_entity_poly.pdbx_seq_one_letter_code
_entity_poly.pdbx_strand_id
1 'polypeptide(L)'
;MALVLATDDTGGAEIFASLQGEGPSAGMPVAFVRLSRCNLACTWCDTAYTWHFEGDNRPHRDGVTFDRKANQVTLEVADVAARIAALGQKRLVITGGEPLLQAGKLAELLELLPDMTVEIETNGTVAAPARLDIRVDQYNVSPKLAHSGNDAELALIPERLDAYATDPRAFFKFVIANPDDVEEVLTLQRRYRFRPGHVYLMAEGTDSATLRGRQAWLSELCLQHGFRMSDRLHIHLYGDTRGT
;
A
#
# COMPACT_ATOMS: atom_id res chain seq x y z
N MET A 1 -10.16 22.62 -0.50
CA MET A 1 -10.52 21.48 0.38
C MET A 1 -9.29 20.61 0.51
N ALA A 2 -9.04 20.08 1.71
CA ALA A 2 -7.75 19.52 2.08
C ALA A 2 -7.67 17.98 1.99
N LEU A 3 -6.44 17.49 1.84
CA LEU A 3 -6.04 16.10 2.07
C LEU A 3 -5.47 15.96 3.48
N VAL A 4 -5.64 14.77 4.07
CA VAL A 4 -5.12 14.42 5.38
C VAL A 4 -3.97 13.42 5.20
N LEU A 5 -2.75 13.87 5.45
CA LEU A 5 -1.52 13.13 5.21
C LEU A 5 -0.95 12.59 6.51
N ALA A 6 -0.19 11.50 6.42
CA ALA A 6 0.69 11.06 7.49
C ALA A 6 1.87 12.02 7.60
N THR A 7 2.59 11.96 8.72
CA THR A 7 3.84 12.71 8.89
C THR A 7 5.04 11.79 8.98
N ASP A 8 6.15 12.27 8.44
CA ASP A 8 7.46 11.66 8.58
C ASP A 8 8.04 11.86 10.00
N ASP A 9 9.25 11.35 10.22
CA ASP A 9 9.94 11.42 11.51
C ASP A 9 10.36 12.85 11.92
N THR A 10 10.25 13.82 11.00
CA THR A 10 10.48 15.25 11.28
C THR A 10 9.18 16.00 11.62
N GLY A 11 8.03 15.32 11.54
CA GLY A 11 6.70 15.93 11.69
C GLY A 11 6.22 16.65 10.42
N GLY A 12 6.95 16.55 9.31
CA GLY A 12 6.58 17.07 8.01
C GLY A 12 5.54 16.18 7.33
N ALA A 13 4.78 16.74 6.37
CA ALA A 13 3.90 15.92 5.54
C ALA A 13 4.73 14.90 4.77
N GLU A 14 4.33 13.63 4.82
CA GLU A 14 5.07 12.54 4.21
C GLU A 14 4.87 12.53 2.68
N ILE A 15 5.60 13.44 2.04
CA ILE A 15 5.73 13.67 0.60
C ILE A 15 7.22 13.73 0.29
N PHE A 16 7.74 12.70 -0.38
CA PHE A 16 9.17 12.51 -0.56
C PHE A 16 9.48 11.80 -1.88
N ALA A 17 10.72 11.89 -2.34
CA ALA A 17 11.19 11.13 -3.50
C ALA A 17 12.01 9.93 -3.03
N SER A 18 11.79 8.77 -3.63
CA SER A 18 12.52 7.53 -3.34
C SER A 18 12.50 6.58 -4.54
N LEU A 19 13.02 5.36 -4.37
CA LEU A 19 12.75 4.23 -5.25
C LEU A 19 11.53 3.48 -4.73
N GLN A 20 10.56 3.16 -5.60
CA GLN A 20 9.52 2.19 -5.24
C GLN A 20 10.20 0.89 -4.83
N GLY A 21 9.90 0.41 -3.63
CA GLY A 21 10.57 -0.75 -3.06
C GLY A 21 9.89 -2.08 -3.34
N GLU A 22 8.66 -2.06 -3.82
CA GLU A 22 7.76 -3.21 -3.86
C GLU A 22 7.09 -3.38 -5.23
N GLY A 23 6.60 -4.59 -5.50
CA GLY A 23 5.72 -4.88 -6.63
C GLY A 23 6.37 -4.71 -8.03
N PRO A 24 5.54 -4.50 -9.07
CA PRO A 24 6.00 -4.42 -10.46
C PRO A 24 6.96 -3.26 -10.77
N SER A 25 6.90 -2.19 -10.00
CA SER A 25 7.65 -0.95 -10.18
C SER A 25 8.87 -0.85 -9.25
N ALA A 26 9.23 -1.93 -8.55
CA ALA A 26 10.40 -1.96 -7.69
C ALA A 26 11.67 -1.45 -8.41
N GLY A 27 12.39 -0.53 -7.77
CA GLY A 27 13.59 0.15 -8.28
C GLY A 27 13.34 1.41 -9.11
N MET A 28 12.08 1.79 -9.39
CA MET A 28 11.76 3.01 -10.14
C MET A 28 11.86 4.26 -9.25
N PRO A 29 12.44 5.37 -9.73
CA PRO A 29 12.34 6.67 -9.05
C PRO A 29 10.90 7.19 -9.05
N VAL A 30 10.38 7.52 -7.88
CA VAL A 30 9.00 7.95 -7.68
C VAL A 30 8.90 9.09 -6.66
N ALA A 31 7.86 9.91 -6.80
CA ALA A 31 7.34 10.69 -5.70
C ALA A 31 6.35 9.84 -4.92
N PHE A 32 6.46 9.83 -3.60
CA PHE A 32 5.48 9.25 -2.70
C PHE A 32 4.61 10.35 -2.09
N VAL A 33 3.34 10.04 -1.87
CA VAL A 33 2.48 10.75 -0.92
C VAL A 33 1.79 9.73 -0.04
N ARG A 34 2.04 9.81 1.28
CA ARG A 34 1.38 8.95 2.26
C ARG A 34 0.20 9.68 2.91
N LEU A 35 -1.00 9.18 2.63
CA LEU A 35 -2.21 9.61 3.31
C LEU A 35 -2.32 9.03 4.72
N SER A 36 -3.19 9.62 5.53
CA SER A 36 -3.52 9.12 6.86
C SER A 36 -4.91 8.48 6.88
N ARG A 37 -5.12 7.61 7.87
CA ARG A 37 -6.32 6.80 8.20
C ARG A 37 -6.48 5.54 7.36
N CYS A 38 -6.76 4.43 8.03
CA CYS A 38 -7.06 3.14 7.43
C CYS A 38 -8.35 2.57 8.01
N ASN A 39 -9.15 1.94 7.17
CA ASN A 39 -10.36 1.23 7.56
C ASN A 39 -10.10 -0.20 8.06
N LEU A 40 -8.87 -0.70 7.93
CA LEU A 40 -8.41 -1.97 8.49
C LEU A 40 -7.44 -1.75 9.64
N ALA A 41 -7.25 -2.78 10.47
CA ALA A 41 -6.33 -2.79 11.61
C ALA A 41 -5.45 -4.04 11.54
N CYS A 42 -4.59 -4.10 10.52
CA CYS A 42 -3.69 -5.24 10.35
C CYS A 42 -2.76 -5.34 11.55
N THR A 43 -2.72 -6.50 12.20
CA THR A 43 -1.91 -6.75 13.41
C THR A 43 -0.43 -6.50 13.18
N TRP A 44 0.03 -6.66 11.94
CA TRP A 44 1.43 -6.48 11.53
C TRP A 44 1.73 -5.18 10.77
N CYS A 45 0.83 -4.20 10.78
CA CYS A 45 1.01 -2.96 10.03
C CYS A 45 2.27 -2.19 10.48
N ASP A 46 3.26 -2.10 9.60
CA ASP A 46 4.47 -1.28 9.81
C ASP A 46 4.23 0.23 9.75
N THR A 47 3.05 0.64 9.28
CA THR A 47 2.62 2.04 9.22
C THR A 47 1.44 2.32 10.14
N ALA A 48 1.41 1.69 11.32
CA ALA A 48 0.36 1.85 12.33
C ALA A 48 0.13 3.31 12.75
N TYR A 49 1.16 4.17 12.65
CA TYR A 49 1.06 5.62 12.89
C TYR A 49 0.08 6.35 11.95
N THR A 50 -0.35 5.71 10.86
CA THR A 50 -1.37 6.27 9.97
C THR A 50 -2.80 6.06 10.49
N TRP A 51 -3.05 5.16 11.44
CA TRP A 51 -4.43 4.81 11.85
C TRP A 51 -4.63 4.49 13.33
N HIS A 52 -3.64 3.94 14.03
CA HIS A 52 -3.74 3.48 15.42
C HIS A 52 -3.47 4.64 16.40
N PHE A 53 -4.33 5.65 16.35
CA PHE A 53 -4.20 6.83 17.20
C PHE A 53 -4.68 6.56 18.62
N GLU A 54 -4.23 7.38 19.58
CA GLU A 54 -4.77 7.36 20.96
C GLU A 54 -6.32 7.37 20.95
N GLY A 55 -6.92 6.41 21.68
CA GLY A 55 -8.37 6.21 21.74
C GLY A 55 -8.96 5.30 20.65
N ASP A 56 -8.15 4.82 19.69
CA ASP A 56 -8.53 3.70 18.83
C ASP A 56 -8.38 2.39 19.61
N ASN A 57 -9.44 1.58 19.64
CA ASN A 57 -9.47 0.32 20.39
C ASN A 57 -9.23 -0.92 19.49
N ARG A 58 -8.97 -0.73 18.20
CA ARG A 58 -8.66 -1.83 17.29
C ARG A 58 -7.25 -2.37 17.61
N PRO A 59 -7.01 -3.69 17.53
CA PRO A 59 -5.77 -4.29 18.00
C PRO A 59 -4.59 -4.04 17.04
N HIS A 60 -3.38 -3.93 17.61
CA HIS A 60 -2.10 -4.00 16.90
C HIS A 60 -1.10 -4.83 17.72
N ARG A 61 -0.18 -5.56 17.07
CA ARG A 61 0.66 -6.57 17.76
C ARG A 61 1.55 -6.03 18.88
N ASP A 62 1.99 -4.79 18.75
CA ASP A 62 2.86 -4.12 19.73
C ASP A 62 2.09 -3.24 20.72
N GLY A 63 0.78 -3.04 20.51
CA GLY A 63 -0.06 -2.17 21.32
C GLY A 63 0.30 -0.67 21.27
N VAL A 64 1.23 -0.26 20.39
CA VAL A 64 1.71 1.12 20.31
C VAL A 64 0.65 1.99 19.66
N THR A 65 0.22 3.05 20.36
CA THR A 65 -0.67 4.09 19.83
C THR A 65 0.09 5.38 19.57
N PHE A 66 -0.46 6.22 18.71
CA PHE A 66 0.20 7.44 18.23
C PHE A 66 -0.64 8.70 18.53
N ASP A 67 0.01 9.79 18.94
CA ASP A 67 -0.67 11.09 18.97
C ASP A 67 -1.04 11.50 17.54
N ARG A 68 -2.33 11.78 17.34
CA ARG A 68 -2.87 12.19 16.05
C ARG A 68 -2.26 13.50 15.58
N LYS A 69 -2.03 14.48 16.46
CA LYS A 69 -1.49 15.78 16.04
C LYS A 69 -0.04 15.68 15.57
N ALA A 70 0.74 14.80 16.21
CA ALA A 70 2.12 14.51 15.82
C ALA A 70 2.24 13.65 14.55
N ASN A 71 1.22 12.87 14.19
CA ASN A 71 1.28 11.87 13.10
C ASN A 71 0.33 12.17 11.92
N GLN A 72 -0.34 13.32 11.92
CA GLN A 72 -1.31 13.71 10.89
C GLN A 72 -1.22 15.21 10.61
N VAL A 73 -1.17 15.56 9.32
CA VAL A 73 -1.23 16.94 8.85
C VAL A 73 -2.30 17.09 7.79
N THR A 74 -2.98 18.24 7.78
CA THR A 74 -4.00 18.57 6.79
C THR A 74 -3.45 19.66 5.88
N LEU A 75 -3.40 19.41 4.57
CA LEU A 75 -2.88 20.34 3.57
C LEU A 75 -3.88 20.55 2.44
N GLU A 76 -3.96 21.77 1.92
CA GLU A 76 -4.76 22.03 0.73
C GLU A 76 -4.19 21.26 -0.47
N VAL A 77 -5.08 20.79 -1.34
CA VAL A 77 -4.70 19.97 -2.51
C VAL A 77 -3.65 20.65 -3.38
N ALA A 78 -3.72 21.97 -3.55
CA ALA A 78 -2.73 22.73 -4.30
C ALA A 78 -1.33 22.71 -3.65
N ASP A 79 -1.25 22.75 -2.32
CA ASP A 79 0.03 22.67 -1.60
C ASP A 79 0.65 21.27 -1.74
N VAL A 80 -0.18 20.22 -1.67
CA VAL A 80 0.25 18.84 -1.90
C VAL A 80 0.77 18.68 -3.33
N ALA A 81 0.04 19.19 -4.33
CA ALA A 81 0.47 19.16 -5.73
C ALA A 81 1.80 19.88 -5.94
N ALA A 82 1.96 21.09 -5.38
CA ALA A 82 3.18 21.86 -5.49
C ALA A 82 4.40 21.13 -4.88
N ARG A 83 4.22 20.51 -3.70
CA ARG A 83 5.28 19.71 -3.05
C ARG A 83 5.66 18.49 -3.89
N ILE A 84 4.69 17.76 -4.42
CA ILE A 84 4.94 16.60 -5.29
C ILE A 84 5.67 17.03 -6.56
N ALA A 85 5.22 18.10 -7.22
CA ALA A 85 5.85 18.62 -8.44
C ALA A 85 7.30 19.06 -8.20
N ALA A 86 7.59 19.67 -7.04
CA ALA A 86 8.93 20.10 -6.67
C ALA A 86 9.93 18.95 -6.51
N LEU A 87 9.47 17.71 -6.30
CA LEU A 87 10.34 16.52 -6.24
C LEU A 87 10.92 16.12 -7.61
N GLY A 88 10.36 16.62 -8.71
CA GLY A 88 10.87 16.39 -10.06
C GLY A 88 10.68 14.97 -10.62
N GLN A 89 9.92 14.11 -9.92
CA GLN A 89 9.66 12.73 -10.35
C GLN A 89 8.54 12.67 -11.38
N LYS A 90 8.49 11.58 -12.16
CA LYS A 90 7.47 11.35 -13.21
C LYS A 90 6.42 10.32 -12.84
N ARG A 91 6.68 9.52 -11.81
CA ARG A 91 5.74 8.56 -11.25
C ARG A 91 5.37 9.00 -9.84
N LEU A 92 4.08 8.98 -9.53
CA LEU A 92 3.51 9.25 -8.22
C LEU A 92 2.94 7.97 -7.65
N VAL A 93 3.45 7.53 -6.50
CA VAL A 93 2.86 6.47 -5.70
C VAL A 93 2.02 7.10 -4.59
N ILE A 94 0.71 6.88 -4.67
CA ILE A 94 -0.25 7.29 -3.65
C ILE A 94 -0.50 6.09 -2.73
N THR A 95 -0.24 6.27 -1.45
CA THR A 95 -0.36 5.23 -0.42
C THR A 95 -0.91 5.82 0.88
N GLY A 96 -0.86 5.07 1.98
CA GLY A 96 -0.92 5.61 3.33
C GLY A 96 -2.29 5.60 3.97
N GLY A 97 -2.35 4.97 5.15
CA GLY A 97 -3.58 4.31 5.54
C GLY A 97 -4.22 3.64 4.32
N GLU A 98 -5.54 3.74 4.15
CA GLU A 98 -6.20 3.38 2.90
C GLU A 98 -6.43 4.65 2.05
N PRO A 99 -5.67 4.88 0.96
CA PRO A 99 -5.73 6.15 0.25
C PRO A 99 -7.10 6.41 -0.41
N LEU A 100 -7.82 5.36 -0.82
CA LEU A 100 -9.11 5.53 -1.47
C LEU A 100 -10.22 6.03 -0.53
N LEU A 101 -9.99 6.07 0.79
CA LEU A 101 -10.86 6.80 1.73
C LEU A 101 -10.91 8.31 1.43
N GLN A 102 -9.92 8.85 0.71
CA GLN A 102 -9.84 10.26 0.33
C GLN A 102 -9.97 10.45 -1.20
N ALA A 103 -10.54 9.47 -1.92
CA ALA A 103 -10.54 9.41 -3.38
C ALA A 103 -11.08 10.66 -4.10
N GLY A 104 -12.10 11.32 -3.54
CA GLY A 104 -12.63 12.56 -4.10
C GLY A 104 -11.58 13.68 -4.17
N LYS A 105 -10.73 13.79 -3.15
CA LYS A 105 -9.65 14.79 -3.09
C LYS A 105 -8.42 14.37 -3.88
N LEU A 106 -8.15 13.06 -3.96
CA LEU A 106 -7.13 12.53 -4.86
C LEU A 106 -7.45 12.84 -6.33
N ALA A 107 -8.72 12.78 -6.74
CA ALA A 107 -9.10 13.18 -8.09
C ALA A 107 -8.76 14.66 -8.38
N GLU A 108 -9.06 15.56 -7.44
CA GLU A 108 -8.67 16.98 -7.53
C GLU A 108 -7.15 17.17 -7.56
N LEU A 109 -6.40 16.38 -6.77
CA LEU A 109 -4.93 16.41 -6.77
C LEU A 109 -4.36 16.05 -8.15
N LEU A 110 -4.85 14.98 -8.76
CA LEU A 110 -4.33 14.51 -10.04
C LEU A 110 -4.67 15.46 -11.19
N GLU A 111 -5.76 16.25 -11.10
CA GLU A 111 -6.04 17.33 -12.06
C GLU A 111 -4.93 18.40 -12.08
N LEU A 112 -4.26 18.63 -10.96
CA LEU A 112 -3.12 19.55 -10.85
C LEU A 112 -1.78 18.90 -11.23
N LEU A 113 -1.77 17.59 -11.45
CA LEU A 113 -0.59 16.80 -11.81
C LEU A 113 -0.87 15.97 -13.09
N PRO A 114 -1.14 16.61 -14.23
CA PRO A 114 -1.60 15.93 -15.45
C PRO A 114 -0.57 14.94 -16.03
N ASP A 115 0.73 15.23 -15.87
CA ASP A 115 1.82 14.49 -16.54
C ASP A 115 2.41 13.34 -15.70
N MET A 116 1.82 13.02 -14.55
CA MET A 116 2.29 11.95 -13.68
C MET A 116 1.77 10.58 -14.15
N THR A 117 2.65 9.57 -14.13
CA THR A 117 2.21 8.17 -14.08
C THR A 117 1.76 7.85 -12.65
N VAL A 118 0.54 7.37 -12.46
CA VAL A 118 -0.07 7.23 -11.13
C VAL A 118 -0.18 5.76 -10.74
N GLU A 119 0.36 5.46 -9.57
CA GLU A 119 0.32 4.17 -8.92
C GLU A 119 -0.40 4.29 -7.58
N ILE A 120 -1.36 3.41 -7.30
CA ILE A 120 -2.09 3.37 -6.02
C ILE A 120 -1.77 2.07 -5.28
N GLU A 121 -1.29 2.21 -4.04
CA GLU A 121 -1.19 1.13 -3.07
C GLU A 121 -2.46 1.09 -2.21
N THR A 122 -3.31 0.06 -2.37
CA THR A 122 -4.60 -0.04 -1.69
C THR A 122 -4.78 -1.41 -1.04
N ASN A 123 -5.52 -1.48 0.06
CA ASN A 123 -5.96 -2.73 0.66
C ASN A 123 -7.10 -3.41 -0.13
N GLY A 124 -7.67 -2.73 -1.14
CA GLY A 124 -8.66 -3.28 -2.07
C GLY A 124 -10.11 -3.22 -1.59
N THR A 125 -10.38 -2.65 -0.42
CA THR A 125 -11.73 -2.61 0.17
C THR A 125 -12.61 -1.48 -0.36
N VAL A 126 -12.01 -0.42 -0.89
CA VAL A 126 -12.70 0.76 -1.45
C VAL A 126 -12.49 0.78 -2.96
N ALA A 127 -13.53 1.13 -3.71
CA ALA A 127 -13.40 1.36 -5.15
C ALA A 127 -13.01 2.80 -5.44
N ALA A 128 -12.10 2.99 -6.39
CA ALA A 128 -11.84 4.29 -6.95
C ALA A 128 -13.09 4.78 -7.72
N PRO A 129 -13.58 6.00 -7.46
CA PRO A 129 -14.62 6.61 -8.28
C PRO A 129 -14.06 6.91 -9.68
N ALA A 130 -14.91 6.89 -10.70
CA ALA A 130 -14.49 7.04 -12.10
C ALA A 130 -13.60 8.26 -12.37
N ARG A 131 -13.85 9.39 -11.69
CA ARG A 131 -13.03 10.62 -11.80
C ARG A 131 -11.58 10.40 -11.38
N LEU A 132 -11.34 9.56 -10.37
CA LEU A 132 -10.00 9.16 -9.96
C LEU A 132 -9.48 8.03 -10.86
N ASP A 133 -10.28 6.99 -11.07
CA ASP A 133 -9.87 5.75 -11.74
C ASP A 133 -9.29 5.98 -13.14
N ILE A 134 -9.86 6.91 -13.92
CA ILE A 134 -9.38 7.25 -15.27
C ILE A 134 -7.94 7.81 -15.27
N ARG A 135 -7.44 8.26 -14.12
CA ARG A 135 -6.10 8.82 -13.95
C ARG A 135 -5.10 7.82 -13.37
N VAL A 136 -5.52 6.60 -13.01
CA VAL A 136 -4.66 5.59 -12.41
C VAL A 136 -4.10 4.66 -13.47
N ASP A 137 -2.78 4.56 -13.54
CA ASP A 137 -2.07 3.69 -14.48
C ASP A 137 -1.79 2.30 -13.89
N GLN A 138 -1.66 2.20 -12.57
CA GLN A 138 -1.34 0.96 -11.87
C GLN A 138 -2.01 0.89 -10.49
N TYR A 139 -2.63 -0.25 -10.19
CA TYR A 139 -3.07 -0.59 -8.83
C TYR A 139 -2.19 -1.71 -8.27
N ASN A 140 -1.59 -1.47 -7.12
CA ASN A 140 -1.05 -2.51 -6.26
C ASN A 140 -2.10 -2.81 -5.18
N VAL A 141 -2.91 -3.82 -5.44
CA VAL A 141 -3.99 -4.24 -4.55
C VAL A 141 -3.40 -5.26 -3.59
N SER A 142 -3.47 -4.99 -2.30
CA SER A 142 -2.98 -5.90 -1.26
C SER A 142 -4.13 -6.38 -0.38
N PRO A 143 -4.89 -7.41 -0.83
CA PRO A 143 -5.91 -8.00 0.01
C PRO A 143 -5.28 -8.56 1.29
N LYS A 144 -5.95 -8.35 2.42
CA LYS A 144 -5.41 -8.72 3.73
C LYS A 144 -5.96 -10.10 4.12
N LEU A 145 -5.05 -11.07 4.21
CA LEU A 145 -5.33 -12.46 4.57
C LEU A 145 -5.72 -12.59 6.05
N ALA A 146 -6.17 -13.77 6.47
CA ALA A 146 -6.64 -14.04 7.83
C ALA A 146 -5.60 -13.68 8.91
N HIS A 147 -4.31 -13.92 8.64
CA HIS A 147 -3.21 -13.60 9.58
C HIS A 147 -3.06 -12.10 9.88
N SER A 148 -3.68 -11.23 9.08
CA SER A 148 -3.79 -9.79 9.38
C SER A 148 -4.65 -9.47 10.59
N GLY A 149 -5.48 -10.42 11.06
CA GLY A 149 -6.40 -10.23 12.18
C GLY A 149 -7.67 -9.45 11.85
N ASN A 150 -7.92 -9.14 10.57
CA ASN A 150 -9.19 -8.55 10.13
C ASN A 150 -10.17 -9.65 9.72
N ASP A 151 -11.46 -9.43 9.97
CA ASP A 151 -12.51 -10.29 9.44
C ASP A 151 -12.50 -10.28 7.90
N ALA A 152 -12.64 -11.45 7.30
CA ALA A 152 -12.62 -11.61 5.84
C ALA A 152 -13.72 -10.78 5.15
N GLU A 153 -14.89 -10.62 5.78
CA GLU A 153 -15.99 -9.80 5.25
C GLU A 153 -15.64 -8.31 5.15
N LEU A 154 -14.68 -7.84 5.95
CA LEU A 154 -14.17 -6.46 5.91
C LEU A 154 -13.00 -6.33 4.95
N ALA A 155 -12.10 -7.32 4.91
CA ALA A 155 -10.83 -7.25 4.18
C ALA A 155 -10.91 -7.76 2.73
N LEU A 156 -11.85 -8.65 2.41
CA LEU A 156 -11.91 -9.40 1.15
C LEU A 156 -13.26 -9.20 0.46
N ILE A 157 -13.55 -7.95 0.06
CA ILE A 157 -14.81 -7.56 -0.57
C ILE A 157 -14.97 -8.24 -1.93
N PRO A 158 -15.93 -9.19 -2.11
CA PRO A 158 -16.00 -10.02 -3.32
C PRO A 158 -16.10 -9.22 -4.61
N GLU A 159 -16.97 -8.22 -4.66
CA GLU A 159 -17.20 -7.41 -5.86
C GLU A 159 -15.97 -6.57 -6.23
N ARG A 160 -15.11 -6.24 -5.25
CA ARG A 160 -13.87 -5.50 -5.50
C ARG A 160 -12.78 -6.42 -6.03
N LEU A 161 -12.64 -7.60 -5.44
CA LEU A 161 -11.69 -8.61 -5.91
C LEU A 161 -12.01 -9.05 -7.35
N ASP A 162 -13.29 -9.27 -7.67
CA ASP A 162 -13.74 -9.56 -9.04
C ASP A 162 -13.40 -8.41 -10.01
N ALA A 163 -13.69 -7.16 -9.62
CA ALA A 163 -13.37 -6.00 -10.46
C ALA A 163 -11.86 -5.91 -10.74
N TYR A 164 -11.03 -5.94 -9.70
CA TYR A 164 -9.57 -5.87 -9.85
C TYR A 164 -9.00 -7.09 -10.60
N ALA A 165 -9.60 -8.27 -10.50
CA ALA A 165 -9.14 -9.45 -11.24
C ALA A 165 -9.21 -9.25 -12.77
N THR A 166 -10.19 -8.46 -13.22
CA THR A 166 -10.40 -8.16 -14.64
C THR A 166 -9.59 -6.96 -15.13
N ASP A 167 -9.19 -6.05 -14.23
CA ASP A 167 -8.42 -4.86 -14.59
C ASP A 167 -6.95 -5.21 -14.91
N PRO A 168 -6.46 -5.00 -16.15
CA PRO A 168 -5.07 -5.26 -16.50
C PRO A 168 -4.07 -4.35 -15.77
N ARG A 169 -4.51 -3.24 -15.17
CA ARG A 169 -3.67 -2.33 -14.36
C ARG A 169 -3.46 -2.84 -12.94
N ALA A 170 -4.23 -3.84 -12.50
CA ALA A 170 -4.19 -4.35 -11.14
C ALA A 170 -3.20 -5.50 -10.97
N PHE A 171 -2.36 -5.38 -9.95
CA PHE A 171 -1.44 -6.39 -9.47
C PHE A 171 -1.78 -6.70 -8.02
N PHE A 172 -1.92 -7.98 -7.69
CA PHE A 172 -2.26 -8.43 -6.35
C PHE A 172 -0.99 -8.71 -5.57
N LYS A 173 -0.73 -8.00 -4.47
CA LYS A 173 0.46 -8.14 -3.63
C LYS A 173 0.07 -8.64 -2.24
N PHE A 174 0.27 -9.92 -1.99
CA PHE A 174 -0.07 -10.57 -0.72
C PHE A 174 1.11 -10.56 0.23
N VAL A 175 0.86 -10.16 1.48
CA VAL A 175 1.86 -10.24 2.56
C VAL A 175 1.83 -11.64 3.16
N ILE A 176 2.99 -12.29 3.22
CA ILE A 176 3.16 -13.69 3.60
C ILE A 176 4.13 -13.76 4.80
N ALA A 177 3.64 -14.21 5.95
CA ALA A 177 4.43 -14.39 7.16
C ALA A 177 4.93 -15.83 7.31
N ASN A 178 4.18 -16.80 6.79
CA ASN A 178 4.46 -18.23 6.84
C ASN A 178 3.94 -18.95 5.56
N PRO A 179 4.39 -20.18 5.28
CA PRO A 179 3.96 -20.91 4.07
C PRO A 179 2.46 -21.14 3.94
N ASP A 180 1.73 -21.35 5.05
CA ASP A 180 0.30 -21.66 5.04
C ASP A 180 -0.54 -20.48 4.55
N ASP A 181 -0.04 -19.25 4.69
CA ASP A 181 -0.69 -18.05 4.14
C ASP A 181 -0.85 -18.15 2.60
N VAL A 182 0.05 -18.88 1.91
CA VAL A 182 -0.02 -19.07 0.45
C VAL A 182 -1.21 -19.93 0.03
N GLU A 183 -1.69 -20.82 0.90
CA GLU A 183 -2.90 -21.62 0.62
C GLU A 183 -4.16 -20.76 0.54
N GLU A 184 -4.22 -19.69 1.36
CA GLU A 184 -5.28 -18.70 1.27
C GLU A 184 -5.17 -17.91 -0.05
N VAL A 185 -3.95 -17.51 -0.45
CA VAL A 185 -3.70 -16.86 -1.75
C VAL A 185 -4.16 -17.74 -2.90
N LEU A 186 -3.85 -19.03 -2.88
CA LEU A 186 -4.27 -19.99 -3.90
C LEU A 186 -5.79 -20.14 -3.95
N THR A 187 -6.45 -20.11 -2.79
CA THR A 187 -7.92 -20.14 -2.71
C THR A 187 -8.55 -18.91 -3.35
N LEU A 188 -8.02 -17.72 -3.05
CA LEU A 188 -8.48 -16.46 -3.67
C LEU A 188 -8.17 -16.45 -5.18
N GLN A 189 -6.97 -16.88 -5.57
CA GLN A 189 -6.56 -16.98 -6.97
C GLN A 189 -7.49 -17.88 -7.76
N ARG A 190 -7.89 -19.05 -7.23
CA ARG A 190 -8.84 -19.94 -7.91
C ARG A 190 -10.24 -19.33 -7.98
N ARG A 191 -10.71 -18.73 -6.90
CA ARG A 191 -12.06 -18.15 -6.79
C ARG A 191 -12.25 -16.98 -7.75
N TYR A 192 -11.34 -16.03 -7.72
CA TYR A 192 -11.42 -14.77 -8.48
C TYR A 192 -10.61 -14.79 -9.78
N ARG A 193 -9.93 -15.91 -10.07
CA ARG A 193 -9.15 -16.13 -11.29
C ARG A 193 -8.05 -15.09 -11.51
N PHE A 194 -7.36 -14.70 -10.45
CA PHE A 194 -6.19 -13.82 -10.58
C PHE A 194 -5.18 -14.45 -11.53
N ARG A 195 -4.66 -13.66 -12.47
CA ARG A 195 -3.64 -14.10 -13.41
C ARG A 195 -2.37 -14.37 -12.61
N PRO A 196 -1.73 -15.56 -12.69
CA PRO A 196 -0.55 -15.86 -11.88
C PRO A 196 0.58 -14.82 -12.01
N GLY A 197 0.84 -14.32 -13.23
CA GLY A 197 1.84 -13.26 -13.45
C GLY A 197 1.48 -11.87 -12.88
N HIS A 198 0.27 -11.69 -12.34
CA HIS A 198 -0.16 -10.49 -11.63
C HIS A 198 -0.23 -10.70 -10.11
N VAL A 199 0.05 -11.92 -9.62
CA VAL A 199 0.10 -12.23 -8.19
C VAL A 199 1.54 -12.12 -7.73
N TYR A 200 1.76 -11.27 -6.74
CA TYR A 200 3.01 -11.04 -6.04
C TYR A 200 2.91 -11.58 -4.62
N LEU A 201 3.87 -12.40 -4.22
CA LEU A 201 4.08 -12.81 -2.84
C LEU A 201 5.17 -11.94 -2.22
N MET A 202 4.84 -11.25 -1.13
CA MET A 202 5.74 -10.36 -0.41
C MET A 202 5.98 -10.91 0.99
N ALA A 203 7.24 -11.07 1.38
CA ALA A 203 7.55 -11.48 2.75
C ALA A 203 7.11 -10.39 3.76
N GLU A 204 6.45 -10.79 4.84
CA GLU A 204 6.25 -9.92 6.00
C GLU A 204 7.62 -9.63 6.66
N GLY A 205 7.76 -8.47 7.28
CA GLY A 205 8.96 -8.11 8.04
C GLY A 205 9.42 -6.68 7.81
N THR A 206 10.10 -6.11 8.80
CA THR A 206 10.62 -4.73 8.81
C THR A 206 12.15 -4.67 8.90
N ASP A 207 12.82 -5.82 8.80
CA ASP A 207 14.28 -5.89 8.78
C ASP A 207 14.80 -6.82 7.68
N SER A 208 16.03 -6.54 7.24
CA SER A 208 16.64 -7.25 6.12
C SER A 208 16.85 -8.75 6.36
N ALA A 209 17.11 -9.16 7.61
CA ALA A 209 17.41 -10.55 7.93
C ALA A 209 16.12 -11.39 7.87
N THR A 210 15.04 -10.88 8.47
CA THR A 210 13.71 -11.51 8.41
C THR A 210 13.22 -11.64 6.98
N LEU A 211 13.31 -10.56 6.19
CA LEU A 211 12.89 -10.57 4.78
C LEU A 211 13.64 -11.62 3.97
N ARG A 212 14.98 -11.64 4.04
CA ARG A 212 15.81 -12.62 3.31
C ARG A 212 15.51 -14.06 3.74
N GLY A 213 15.35 -14.28 5.04
CA GLY A 213 15.02 -15.60 5.58
C GLY A 213 13.68 -16.12 5.05
N ARG A 214 12.67 -15.25 4.94
CA ARG A 214 11.37 -15.59 4.38
C ARG A 214 11.37 -15.73 2.87
N GLN A 215 12.03 -14.81 2.17
CA GLN A 215 12.15 -14.82 0.72
C GLN A 215 12.81 -16.09 0.19
N ALA A 216 13.77 -16.66 0.93
CA ALA A 216 14.43 -17.90 0.53
C ALA A 216 13.42 -19.02 0.23
N TRP A 217 12.53 -19.36 1.18
CA TRP A 217 11.50 -20.36 0.94
C TRP A 217 10.32 -19.84 0.11
N LEU A 218 10.01 -18.54 0.17
CA LEU A 218 8.91 -17.95 -0.62
C LEU A 218 9.20 -17.99 -2.13
N SER A 219 10.47 -17.89 -2.52
CA SER A 219 10.91 -17.96 -3.91
C SER A 219 10.54 -19.30 -4.58
N GLU A 220 10.68 -20.41 -3.85
CA GLU A 220 10.29 -21.74 -4.33
C GLU A 220 8.78 -21.83 -4.57
N LEU A 221 7.98 -21.25 -3.67
CA LEU A 221 6.52 -21.17 -3.84
C LEU A 221 6.12 -20.28 -5.03
N CYS A 222 6.85 -19.20 -5.28
CA CYS A 222 6.64 -18.38 -6.48
C CYS A 222 6.89 -19.20 -7.76
N LEU A 223 8.00 -19.94 -7.81
CA LEU A 223 8.34 -20.82 -8.94
C LEU A 223 7.28 -21.90 -9.16
N GLN A 224 6.83 -22.55 -8.09
CA GLN A 224 5.84 -23.62 -8.13
C GLN A 224 4.50 -23.16 -8.72
N HIS A 225 4.05 -21.95 -8.39
CA HIS A 225 2.72 -21.45 -8.76
C HIS A 225 2.72 -20.44 -9.91
N GLY A 226 3.89 -20.10 -10.46
CA GLY A 226 4.01 -19.07 -11.49
C GLY A 226 3.67 -17.67 -11.01
N PHE A 227 3.82 -17.43 -9.70
CA PHE A 227 3.67 -16.12 -9.08
C PHE A 227 4.98 -15.35 -9.15
N ARG A 228 4.91 -14.06 -8.86
CA ARG A 228 6.08 -13.17 -8.75
C ARG A 228 6.42 -12.96 -7.28
N MET A 229 7.70 -12.73 -7.01
CA MET A 229 8.14 -12.32 -5.68
C MET A 229 8.18 -10.79 -5.62
N SER A 230 7.68 -10.21 -4.54
CA SER A 230 7.92 -8.80 -4.20
C SER A 230 8.95 -8.73 -3.09
N ASP A 231 9.97 -7.90 -3.29
CA ASP A 231 10.86 -7.49 -2.22
C ASP A 231 10.27 -6.26 -1.48
N ARG A 232 10.98 -5.80 -0.45
CA ARG A 232 10.83 -4.49 0.20
C ARG A 232 12.18 -3.79 0.15
N LEU A 233 12.60 -3.40 -1.06
CA LEU A 233 13.95 -2.87 -1.31
C LEU A 233 14.32 -1.68 -0.41
N HIS A 234 13.36 -0.82 -0.06
CA HIS A 234 13.57 0.31 0.84
C HIS A 234 14.06 -0.13 2.23
N ILE A 235 13.59 -1.26 2.76
CA ILE A 235 14.08 -1.80 4.05
C ILE A 235 15.55 -2.19 3.97
N HIS A 236 16.02 -2.68 2.82
CA HIS A 236 17.41 -3.03 2.60
C HIS A 236 18.32 -1.80 2.43
N LEU A 237 17.79 -0.72 1.86
CA LEU A 237 18.55 0.50 1.59
C LEU A 237 18.58 1.46 2.79
N TYR A 238 17.45 1.59 3.49
CA TYR A 238 17.20 2.66 4.46
C TYR A 238 16.71 2.15 5.82
N GLY A 239 16.42 0.85 5.95
CA GLY A 239 15.77 0.30 7.14
C GLY A 239 14.30 0.70 7.25
N ASP A 240 13.71 0.44 8.42
CA ASP A 240 12.31 0.81 8.74
C ASP A 240 12.23 2.28 9.17
N THR A 241 12.45 3.19 8.22
CA THR A 241 12.44 4.65 8.45
C THR A 241 11.34 5.32 7.63
N ARG A 242 10.76 6.40 8.15
CA ARG A 242 9.69 7.12 7.42
C ARG A 242 10.30 8.07 6.40
N GLY A 243 9.59 8.28 5.29
CA GLY A 243 9.98 9.29 4.30
C GLY A 243 11.25 8.97 3.51
N THR A 244 11.63 7.69 3.41
CA THR A 244 12.83 7.22 2.69
C THR A 244 12.51 6.32 1.52
#